data_AF-D6A720-F1
#
_entry.id   AF-D6A720-F1
#
_cell.length_a   1.000
_cell.length_b   1.000
_cell.length_c   1.000
_cell.angle_alpha   90.00
_cell.angle_beta   90.00
_cell.angle_gamma   90.00
#
_symmetry.space_group_name_H-M   'P 1'
#
loop_
_entity.id
_entity.type
_entity.pdbx_description
1 polymer ?
#
loop_
_entity_poly.entity_id
_entity_poly.type
_entity_poly.pdbx_seq_one_letter_code
_entity_poly.pdbx_strand_id
1 'polypeptide(L)'
;MGNTSIPAAQAGSPPASFAGERGLRLAISGTYSSGKSTTTEALSIATGIPRTHAMTSREILMELVPGKQVQELSASELTMLGLRRLEERIHHEAGEGPFISDGSVIHEWIYGEARMRVGINPGANFLLKTVKNIAGLPVKRFYRQYMDAYGAVTKARAKRIYDAYVHLPVEFAMKADGHRPVSEKFRKLSDDLLIETLEELEIPYHVVGGSVRERVERIVEIFDLPLVMPLDEAIDQANVRVRQAIQVLEQDDRFHDAQRTKSLRRRISYAMRF
;
A
#
# COMPACT_ATOMS: atom_id res chain seq x y z
N MET A 1 -8.75 24.67 21.85
CA MET A 1 -9.83 23.87 21.26
C MET A 1 -10.03 24.38 19.83
N GLY A 2 -9.29 23.81 18.88
CA GLY A 2 -9.39 24.17 17.47
C GLY A 2 -9.87 22.94 16.73
N ASN A 3 -11.17 22.91 16.41
CA ASN A 3 -11.81 21.84 15.68
C ASN A 3 -11.40 21.97 14.20
N THR A 4 -10.33 21.28 13.80
CA THR A 4 -9.97 21.16 12.38
C THR A 4 -10.86 20.11 11.75
N SER A 5 -12.05 20.55 11.34
CA SER A 5 -12.92 19.80 10.42
C SER A 5 -12.15 19.53 9.14
N ILE A 6 -11.92 18.25 8.85
CA ILE A 6 -11.46 17.78 7.54
C ILE A 6 -12.52 18.23 6.52
N PRO A 7 -12.15 18.87 5.40
CA PRO A 7 -13.12 19.22 4.37
C PRO A 7 -13.73 17.93 3.82
N ALA A 8 -15.05 17.90 3.66
CA ALA A 8 -15.72 16.85 2.88
C ALA A 8 -15.21 16.94 1.44
N ALA A 9 -14.28 16.05 1.06
CA ALA A 9 -13.86 15.89 -0.32
C ALA A 9 -15.10 15.52 -1.15
N GLN A 10 -15.46 16.36 -2.12
CA GLN A 10 -16.61 16.12 -2.99
C GLN A 10 -16.32 14.89 -3.85
N ALA A 11 -17.17 13.89 -3.66
CA ALA A 11 -17.30 12.71 -4.49
C ALA A 11 -17.50 13.09 -5.96
N GLY A 12 -16.71 12.52 -6.86
CA GLY A 12 -17.10 12.47 -8.26
C GLY A 12 -18.45 11.78 -8.39
N SER A 13 -19.28 12.21 -9.33
CA SER A 13 -20.52 11.50 -9.68
C SER A 13 -20.20 10.03 -9.99
N PRO A 14 -21.04 9.06 -9.58
CA PRO A 14 -20.81 7.66 -9.91
C PRO A 14 -20.64 7.56 -11.43
N PRO A 15 -19.57 6.90 -11.92
CA PRO A 15 -19.41 6.71 -13.36
C PRO A 15 -20.61 5.93 -13.91
N ALA A 16 -20.90 6.16 -15.20
CA ALA A 16 -21.91 5.43 -15.96
C ALA A 16 -21.75 3.90 -15.72
N SER A 17 -22.86 3.16 -15.75
CA SER A 17 -22.89 1.73 -15.39
C SER A 17 -21.67 0.99 -15.91
N PHE A 18 -20.97 0.26 -15.04
CA PHE A 18 -19.74 -0.49 -15.38
C PHE A 18 -20.00 -1.70 -16.28
N ALA A 19 -21.11 -1.69 -17.03
CA ALA A 19 -21.59 -2.70 -17.96
C ALA A 19 -20.79 -2.74 -19.27
N GLY A 20 -19.49 -2.39 -19.23
CA GLY A 20 -18.57 -2.71 -20.32
C GLY A 20 -18.17 -4.19 -20.27
N GLU A 21 -17.69 -4.74 -21.40
CA GLU A 21 -17.29 -6.16 -21.52
C GLU A 21 -16.28 -6.62 -20.45
N ARG A 22 -15.46 -5.70 -19.91
CA ARG A 22 -14.45 -5.98 -18.88
C ARG A 22 -14.93 -5.90 -17.42
N GLY A 23 -16.12 -5.36 -17.16
CA GLY A 23 -16.64 -5.10 -15.81
C GLY A 23 -15.83 -4.07 -14.98
N LEU A 24 -16.25 -3.84 -13.73
CA LEU A 24 -15.62 -2.90 -12.80
C LEU A 24 -14.24 -3.35 -12.31
N ARG A 25 -13.25 -2.46 -12.41
CA ARG A 25 -11.91 -2.62 -11.84
C ARG A 25 -11.67 -1.56 -10.77
N LEU A 26 -11.89 -1.93 -9.51
CA LEU A 26 -11.87 -1.02 -8.37
C LEU A 26 -10.59 -1.19 -7.55
N ALA A 27 -9.89 -0.10 -7.25
CA ALA A 27 -8.76 -0.11 -6.30
C ALA A 27 -9.19 0.36 -4.91
N ILE A 28 -8.94 -0.45 -3.88
CA ILE A 28 -9.13 -0.04 -2.48
C ILE A 28 -7.77 0.41 -1.93
N SER A 29 -7.66 1.70 -1.70
CA SER A 29 -6.42 2.38 -1.30
C SER A 29 -6.45 2.84 0.15
N GLY A 30 -5.29 3.22 0.67
CA GLY A 30 -5.12 3.69 2.03
C GLY A 30 -3.80 3.18 2.62
N THR A 31 -3.36 3.83 3.68
CA THR A 31 -2.05 3.52 4.28
C THR A 31 -2.09 2.24 5.15
N TYR A 32 -0.95 1.90 5.77
CA TYR A 32 -0.86 0.70 6.61
C TYR A 32 -1.86 0.74 7.76
N SER A 33 -2.48 -0.41 8.02
CA SER A 33 -3.49 -0.58 9.08
C SER A 33 -4.74 0.26 8.95
N SER A 34 -5.10 0.69 7.73
CA SER A 34 -6.41 1.27 7.46
C SER A 34 -7.52 0.22 7.30
N GLY A 35 -7.23 -1.09 7.38
CA GLY A 35 -8.25 -2.15 7.25
C GLY A 35 -8.57 -2.59 5.80
N LYS A 36 -7.71 -2.25 4.83
CA LYS A 36 -7.90 -2.60 3.40
C LYS A 36 -8.17 -4.08 3.18
N SER A 37 -7.28 -4.96 3.64
CA SER A 37 -7.36 -6.39 3.32
C SER A 37 -8.69 -7.00 3.77
N THR A 38 -9.14 -6.71 5.00
CA THR A 38 -10.46 -7.14 5.47
C THR A 38 -11.60 -6.53 4.65
N THR A 39 -11.52 -5.24 4.31
CA THR A 39 -12.56 -4.56 3.51
C THR A 39 -12.66 -5.17 2.10
N THR A 40 -11.52 -5.37 1.44
CA THR A 40 -11.45 -5.96 0.09
C THR A 40 -11.91 -7.42 0.05
N GLU A 41 -11.57 -8.21 1.07
CA GLU A 41 -11.97 -9.61 1.17
C GLU A 41 -13.49 -9.69 1.41
N ALA A 42 -14.02 -8.89 2.33
CA ALA A 42 -15.46 -8.83 2.60
C ALA A 42 -16.24 -8.38 1.36
N LEU A 43 -15.77 -7.32 0.68
CA LEU A 43 -16.41 -6.83 -0.55
C LEU A 43 -16.39 -7.89 -1.66
N SER A 44 -15.28 -8.62 -1.83
CA SER A 44 -15.16 -9.69 -2.81
C SER A 44 -16.12 -10.84 -2.53
N ILE A 45 -16.21 -11.28 -1.27
CA ILE A 45 -17.14 -12.34 -0.86
C ILE A 45 -18.60 -11.88 -1.04
N ALA A 46 -18.92 -10.66 -0.60
CA ALA A 46 -20.26 -10.11 -0.65
C ALA A 46 -20.80 -9.94 -2.08
N THR A 47 -19.92 -9.59 -3.03
CA THR A 47 -20.31 -9.26 -4.42
C THR A 47 -20.00 -10.37 -5.43
N GLY A 48 -19.17 -11.34 -5.06
CA GLY A 48 -18.63 -12.34 -5.98
C GLY A 48 -17.56 -11.80 -6.94
N ILE A 49 -17.22 -10.51 -6.89
CA ILE A 49 -16.16 -9.94 -7.72
C ILE A 49 -14.80 -10.42 -7.21
N PRO A 50 -13.92 -11.00 -8.06
CA PRO A 50 -12.63 -11.51 -7.63
C PRO A 50 -11.76 -10.44 -6.96
N ARG A 51 -11.17 -10.78 -5.81
CA ARG A 51 -10.13 -9.96 -5.18
C ARG A 51 -8.76 -10.26 -5.78
N THR A 52 -8.02 -9.20 -6.09
CA THR A 52 -6.60 -9.27 -6.46
C THR A 52 -5.75 -8.51 -5.44
N HIS A 53 -4.54 -9.00 -5.19
CA HIS A 53 -3.58 -8.33 -4.31
C HIS A 53 -2.16 -8.67 -4.73
N ALA A 54 -1.21 -7.84 -4.30
CA ALA A 54 0.20 -8.17 -4.40
C ALA A 54 0.70 -8.74 -3.08
N MET A 55 1.79 -9.50 -3.15
CA MET A 55 2.53 -9.95 -1.98
C MET A 55 2.90 -8.76 -1.08
N THR A 56 2.84 -8.97 0.22
CA THR A 56 3.30 -8.03 1.24
C THR A 56 4.81 -7.79 1.10
N SER A 57 5.32 -6.69 1.67
CA SER A 57 6.74 -6.34 1.51
C SER A 57 7.61 -7.40 2.17
N ARG A 58 7.08 -8.03 3.22
CA ARG A 58 7.71 -9.08 3.99
C ARG A 58 7.89 -10.36 3.17
N GLU A 59 6.84 -10.83 2.51
CA GLU A 59 6.90 -12.01 1.65
C GLU A 59 7.90 -11.79 0.50
N ILE A 60 7.87 -10.62 -0.14
CA ILE A 60 8.84 -10.29 -1.21
C ILE A 60 10.27 -10.26 -0.67
N LEU A 61 10.48 -9.72 0.53
CA LEU A 61 11.81 -9.66 1.14
C LEU A 61 12.35 -11.02 1.56
N MET A 62 11.49 -11.96 1.94
CA MET A 62 11.89 -13.34 2.21
C MET A 62 12.52 -13.99 0.98
N GLU A 63 12.02 -13.69 -0.21
CA GLU A 63 12.54 -14.17 -1.48
C GLU A 63 13.80 -13.40 -1.91
N LEU A 64 13.71 -12.07 -1.96
CA LEU A 64 14.72 -11.24 -2.62
C LEU A 64 15.92 -10.85 -1.74
N VAL A 65 15.67 -10.59 -0.44
CA VAL A 65 16.73 -10.16 0.50
C VAL A 65 16.56 -10.84 1.86
N PRO A 66 16.75 -12.17 1.94
CA PRO A 66 16.52 -12.92 3.16
C PRO A 66 17.36 -12.36 4.31
N GLY A 67 16.70 -12.08 5.43
CA GLY A 67 17.38 -11.62 6.64
C GLY A 67 17.29 -10.12 6.93
N LYS A 68 16.75 -9.30 6.02
CA LYS A 68 16.51 -7.87 6.26
C LYS A 68 15.05 -7.55 6.53
N GLN A 69 14.82 -6.46 7.25
CA GLN A 69 13.51 -5.81 7.40
C GLN A 69 13.42 -4.59 6.47
N VAL A 70 12.21 -4.10 6.21
CA VAL A 70 11.95 -2.98 5.29
C VAL A 70 12.77 -1.73 5.65
N GLN A 71 12.93 -1.43 6.94
CA GLN A 71 13.71 -0.28 7.41
C GLN A 71 15.22 -0.42 7.21
N GLU A 72 15.73 -1.63 6.97
CA GLU A 72 17.15 -1.95 6.78
C GLU A 72 17.55 -1.96 5.30
N LEU A 73 16.60 -1.73 4.40
CA LEU A 73 16.83 -1.76 2.96
C LEU A 73 17.59 -0.52 2.48
N SER A 74 18.58 -0.76 1.63
CA SER A 74 19.22 0.26 0.81
C SER A 74 18.25 0.79 -0.26
N ALA A 75 18.58 1.93 -0.87
CA ALA A 75 17.76 2.53 -1.93
C ALA A 75 17.60 1.60 -3.16
N SER A 76 18.62 0.81 -3.50
CA SER A 76 18.55 -0.19 -4.57
C SER A 76 17.67 -1.38 -4.20
N GLU A 77 17.69 -1.82 -2.94
CA GLU A 77 16.82 -2.91 -2.47
C GLU A 77 15.36 -2.45 -2.37
N LEU A 78 15.11 -1.19 -2.01
CA LEU A 78 13.77 -0.57 -2.09
C LEU A 78 13.28 -0.48 -3.53
N THR A 79 14.18 -0.14 -4.46
CA THR A 79 13.88 -0.11 -5.90
C THR A 79 13.49 -1.51 -6.39
N MET A 80 14.28 -2.52 -6.04
CA MET A 80 14.01 -3.91 -6.38
C MET A 80 12.66 -4.39 -5.81
N LEU A 81 12.36 -4.05 -4.55
CA LEU A 81 11.07 -4.35 -3.91
C LEU A 81 9.89 -3.72 -4.69
N GLY A 82 10.02 -2.46 -5.12
CA GLY A 82 9.00 -1.78 -5.92
C GLY A 82 8.79 -2.43 -7.29
N LEU A 83 9.90 -2.81 -7.96
CA LEU A 83 9.84 -3.49 -9.26
C LEU A 83 9.19 -4.88 -9.18
N ARG A 84 9.61 -5.72 -8.22
CA ARG A 84 9.01 -7.04 -8.02
C ARG A 84 7.52 -6.94 -7.73
N ARG A 85 7.10 -5.98 -6.93
CA ARG A 85 5.68 -5.82 -6.66
C ARG A 85 4.90 -5.28 -7.86
N LEU A 86 5.48 -4.38 -8.65
CA LEU A 86 4.86 -3.94 -9.89
C LEU A 86 4.65 -5.12 -10.84
N GLU A 87 5.66 -5.98 -11.01
CA GLU A 87 5.55 -7.20 -11.81
C GLU A 87 4.41 -8.11 -11.34
N GLU A 88 4.34 -8.42 -10.05
CA GLU A 88 3.26 -9.23 -9.47
C GLU A 88 1.87 -8.63 -9.73
N ARG A 89 1.72 -7.31 -9.52
CA ARG A 89 0.44 -6.62 -9.82
C ARG A 89 0.11 -6.70 -11.30
N ILE A 90 1.10 -6.55 -12.18
CA ILE A 90 0.88 -6.66 -13.63
C ILE A 90 0.28 -8.02 -13.96
N HIS A 91 0.81 -9.12 -13.39
CA HIS A 91 0.29 -10.46 -13.61
C HIS A 91 -1.11 -10.65 -13.02
N HIS A 92 -1.35 -10.27 -11.76
CA HIS A 92 -2.65 -10.48 -11.13
C HIS A 92 -3.77 -9.56 -11.64
N GLU A 93 -3.44 -8.46 -12.32
CA GLU A 93 -4.41 -7.51 -12.91
C GLU A 93 -4.52 -7.63 -14.44
N ALA A 94 -3.87 -8.63 -15.05
CA ALA A 94 -3.87 -8.85 -16.50
C ALA A 94 -5.16 -9.46 -17.04
N GLY A 95 -6.03 -10.00 -16.17
CA GLY A 95 -7.28 -10.64 -16.58
C GLY A 95 -8.26 -9.69 -17.28
N GLU A 96 -9.21 -10.25 -18.03
CA GLU A 96 -10.18 -9.49 -18.82
C GLU A 96 -11.40 -9.04 -17.99
N GLY A 97 -11.73 -9.74 -16.91
CA GLY A 97 -12.91 -9.49 -16.08
C GLY A 97 -12.77 -8.42 -14.98
N PRO A 98 -13.84 -8.24 -14.17
CA PRO A 98 -13.85 -7.31 -13.06
C PRO A 98 -12.96 -7.78 -11.92
N PHE A 99 -12.47 -6.85 -11.10
CA PHE A 99 -11.73 -7.18 -9.89
C PHE A 99 -11.79 -6.07 -8.85
N ILE A 100 -11.53 -6.45 -7.60
CA ILE A 100 -11.27 -5.56 -6.46
C ILE A 100 -9.79 -5.69 -6.09
N SER A 101 -9.00 -4.63 -6.25
CA SER A 101 -7.57 -4.61 -5.92
C SER A 101 -7.35 -4.15 -4.48
N ASP A 102 -6.62 -4.94 -3.69
CA ASP A 102 -6.08 -4.52 -2.39
C ASP A 102 -4.81 -3.68 -2.61
N GLY A 103 -4.98 -2.37 -2.46
CA GLY A 103 -4.03 -1.38 -2.93
C GLY A 103 -4.10 -1.19 -4.44
N SER A 104 -3.03 -0.62 -5.00
CA SER A 104 -2.94 -0.31 -6.42
C SER A 104 -1.48 -0.18 -6.84
N VAL A 105 -1.22 -0.17 -8.15
CA VAL A 105 0.14 -0.06 -8.71
C VAL A 105 0.90 1.22 -8.33
N ILE A 106 0.23 2.28 -7.86
CA ILE A 106 0.89 3.52 -7.43
C ILE A 106 1.35 3.49 -5.96
N HIS A 107 0.89 2.53 -5.14
CA HIS A 107 1.19 2.53 -3.70
C HIS A 107 2.69 2.41 -3.41
N GLU A 108 3.40 1.57 -4.16
CA GLU A 108 4.83 1.36 -3.95
C GLU A 108 5.66 2.54 -4.42
N TRP A 109 5.24 3.20 -5.50
CA TRP A 109 5.83 4.47 -5.92
C TRP A 109 5.60 5.56 -4.87
N ILE A 110 4.37 5.71 -4.34
CA ILE A 110 4.05 6.65 -3.26
C ILE A 110 4.91 6.39 -2.02
N TYR A 111 5.09 5.13 -1.64
CA TYR A 111 5.96 4.75 -0.53
C TYR A 111 7.42 5.22 -0.77
N GLY A 112 7.96 4.96 -1.97
CA GLY A 112 9.30 5.41 -2.36
C GLY A 112 9.43 6.93 -2.36
N GLU A 113 8.44 7.63 -2.90
CA GLU A 113 8.42 9.09 -2.99
C GLU A 113 8.34 9.73 -1.59
N ALA A 114 7.49 9.19 -0.72
CA ALA A 114 7.43 9.60 0.69
C ALA A 114 8.79 9.42 1.38
N ARG A 115 9.49 8.30 1.15
CA ARG A 115 10.84 8.04 1.70
C ARG A 115 11.88 9.05 1.21
N MET A 116 11.78 9.47 -0.05
CA MET A 116 12.66 10.49 -0.61
C MET A 116 12.40 11.87 0.02
N ARG A 117 11.15 12.21 0.33
CA ARG A 117 10.77 13.49 0.96
C ARG A 117 11.14 13.59 2.44
N VAL A 118 10.97 12.52 3.24
CA VAL A 118 11.33 12.55 4.67
C VAL A 118 12.82 12.34 4.94
N GLY A 119 13.57 11.89 3.93
CA GLY A 119 14.96 11.45 4.06
C GLY A 119 15.07 10.04 4.65
N ILE A 120 16.02 9.26 4.13
CA ILE A 120 16.17 7.82 4.42
C ILE A 120 16.45 7.51 5.91
N ASN A 121 16.83 8.49 6.73
CA ASN A 121 17.16 8.26 8.14
C ASN A 121 16.90 9.50 9.05
N PRO A 122 15.80 9.53 9.83
CA PRO A 122 15.44 10.70 10.66
C PRO A 122 16.42 11.02 11.79
N GLY A 123 17.17 10.03 12.29
CA GLY A 123 17.97 10.12 13.53
C GLY A 123 19.44 10.50 13.41
N ALA A 124 19.96 10.88 12.23
CA ALA A 124 21.39 11.17 12.06
C ALA A 124 21.79 12.62 12.46
N ASN A 125 22.97 12.75 13.09
CA ASN A 125 23.59 14.01 13.56
C ASN A 125 23.75 15.05 12.44
N PHE A 126 23.53 16.34 12.75
CA PHE A 126 23.46 17.45 11.78
C PHE A 126 24.71 17.63 10.91
N LEU A 127 25.91 17.41 11.48
CA LEU A 127 27.18 17.47 10.77
C LEU A 127 27.35 16.33 9.75
N LEU A 128 26.97 15.10 10.14
CA LEU A 128 26.97 13.92 9.25
C LEU A 128 25.94 14.04 8.13
N LYS A 129 24.78 14.68 8.39
CA LYS A 129 23.78 15.00 7.36
C LYS A 129 24.35 15.91 6.29
N THR A 130 25.14 16.93 6.65
CA THR A 130 25.65 17.93 5.70
C THR A 130 26.73 17.36 4.77
N VAL A 131 27.65 16.55 5.30
CA VAL A 131 28.71 15.91 4.50
C VAL A 131 28.16 14.80 3.60
N LYS A 132 27.28 13.92 4.12
CA LYS A 132 26.61 12.89 3.31
C LYS A 132 25.65 13.50 2.27
N ASN A 133 25.12 14.70 2.50
CA ASN A 133 24.27 15.39 1.54
C ASN A 133 25.03 15.83 0.28
N ILE A 134 26.29 16.24 0.40
CA ILE A 134 27.11 16.74 -0.72
C ILE A 134 27.70 15.57 -1.53
N ALA A 135 28.31 14.58 -0.87
CA ALA A 135 28.89 13.41 -1.55
C ALA A 135 27.82 12.50 -2.19
N GLY A 136 26.59 12.51 -1.66
CA GLY A 136 25.46 11.75 -2.19
C GLY A 136 24.68 12.43 -3.32
N LEU A 137 25.06 13.64 -3.77
CA LEU A 137 24.29 14.42 -4.75
C LEU A 137 24.05 13.68 -6.09
N PRO A 138 25.06 13.04 -6.73
CA PRO A 138 24.83 12.33 -7.99
C PRO A 138 23.89 11.13 -7.84
N VAL A 139 24.05 10.38 -6.74
CA VAL A 139 23.23 9.21 -6.41
C VAL A 139 21.79 9.64 -6.11
N LYS A 140 21.59 10.72 -5.36
CA LYS A 140 20.25 11.29 -5.12
C LYS A 140 19.57 11.75 -6.40
N ARG A 141 20.33 12.36 -7.33
CA ARG A 141 19.80 12.78 -8.63
C ARG A 141 19.35 11.57 -9.45
N PHE A 142 20.14 10.50 -9.49
CA PHE A 142 19.75 9.26 -10.14
C PHE A 142 18.46 8.68 -9.54
N TYR A 143 18.38 8.52 -8.22
CA TYR A 143 17.17 7.98 -7.59
C TYR A 143 15.94 8.87 -7.79
N ARG A 144 16.12 10.20 -7.84
CA ARG A 144 15.02 11.10 -8.20
C ARG A 144 14.53 10.83 -9.63
N GLN A 145 15.43 10.81 -10.60
CA GLN A 145 15.09 10.53 -11.99
C GLN A 145 14.45 9.14 -12.15
N TYR A 146 14.94 8.16 -11.40
CA TYR A 146 14.34 6.82 -11.35
C TYR A 146 12.91 6.87 -10.78
N MET A 147 12.70 7.56 -9.65
CA MET A 147 11.37 7.70 -9.05
C MET A 147 10.40 8.47 -9.94
N ASP A 148 10.87 9.46 -10.69
CA ASP A 148 10.09 10.18 -11.69
C ASP A 148 9.65 9.24 -12.82
N ALA A 149 10.58 8.44 -13.37
CA ALA A 149 10.30 7.46 -14.41
C ALA A 149 9.36 6.34 -13.93
N TYR A 150 9.61 5.81 -12.72
CA TYR A 150 8.77 4.79 -12.09
C TYR A 150 7.36 5.32 -11.81
N GLY A 151 7.24 6.58 -11.38
CA GLY A 151 5.98 7.29 -11.22
C GLY A 151 5.23 7.39 -12.53
N ALA A 152 5.89 7.84 -13.60
CA ALA A 152 5.27 7.95 -14.92
C ALA A 152 4.67 6.61 -15.38
N VAL A 153 5.40 5.49 -15.21
CA VAL A 153 4.95 4.15 -15.61
C VAL A 153 3.76 3.68 -14.76
N THR A 154 3.85 3.79 -13.43
CA THR A 154 2.81 3.31 -12.52
C THR A 154 1.54 4.14 -12.61
N LYS A 155 1.65 5.47 -12.70
CA LYS A 155 0.54 6.39 -12.91
C LYS A 155 -0.18 6.14 -14.24
N ALA A 156 0.57 6.00 -15.34
CA ALA A 156 0.00 5.71 -16.65
C ALA A 156 -0.74 4.36 -16.67
N ARG A 157 -0.22 3.35 -15.96
CA ARG A 157 -0.93 2.07 -15.79
C ARG A 157 -2.20 2.26 -14.95
N ALA A 158 -2.13 2.94 -13.81
CA ALA A 158 -3.29 3.14 -12.95
C ALA A 158 -4.46 3.78 -13.71
N LYS A 159 -4.21 4.84 -14.49
CA LYS A 159 -5.22 5.52 -15.31
C LYS A 159 -5.85 4.62 -16.39
N ARG A 160 -5.13 3.60 -16.86
CA ARG A 160 -5.62 2.66 -17.87
C ARG A 160 -6.45 1.51 -17.26
N ILE A 161 -6.08 1.06 -16.07
CA ILE A 161 -6.61 -0.21 -15.53
C ILE A 161 -7.73 -0.04 -14.52
N TYR A 162 -7.74 1.03 -13.72
CA TYR A 162 -8.76 1.23 -12.69
C TYR A 162 -9.82 2.19 -13.18
N ASP A 163 -11.08 1.86 -12.96
CA ASP A 163 -12.19 2.74 -13.27
C ASP A 163 -12.42 3.76 -12.15
N ALA A 164 -12.14 3.35 -10.91
CA ALA A 164 -12.27 4.19 -9.73
C ALA A 164 -11.39 3.69 -8.57
N TYR A 165 -11.28 4.54 -7.55
CA TYR A 165 -10.64 4.25 -6.29
C TYR A 165 -11.62 4.42 -5.12
N VAL A 166 -11.48 3.58 -4.10
CA VAL A 166 -11.99 3.87 -2.76
C VAL A 166 -10.79 4.09 -1.86
N HIS A 167 -10.73 5.25 -1.22
CA HIS A 167 -9.69 5.58 -0.27
C HIS A 167 -10.17 5.40 1.16
N LEU A 168 -9.50 4.54 1.92
CA LEU A 168 -9.77 4.33 3.34
C LEU A 168 -8.87 5.26 4.17
N PRO A 169 -9.44 6.29 4.82
CA PRO A 169 -8.66 7.30 5.53
C PRO A 169 -8.02 6.72 6.80
N VAL A 170 -7.04 7.45 7.32
CA VAL A 170 -6.38 7.12 8.59
C VAL A 170 -7.28 7.51 9.78
N GLU A 171 -8.05 6.55 10.29
CA GLU A 171 -9.00 6.80 11.40
C GLU A 171 -8.48 6.36 12.78
N PHE A 172 -7.41 5.57 12.81
CA PHE A 172 -6.86 4.99 14.04
C PHE A 172 -5.37 5.28 14.17
N ALA A 173 -4.90 5.49 15.40
CA ALA A 173 -3.48 5.56 15.70
C ALA A 173 -2.80 4.24 15.30
N MET A 174 -1.59 4.33 14.78
CA MET A 174 -0.79 3.17 14.43
C MET A 174 -0.48 2.37 15.70
N LYS A 175 -0.75 1.06 15.69
CA LYS A 175 -0.35 0.19 16.79
C LYS A 175 1.18 0.16 16.86
N ALA A 176 1.74 0.42 18.03
CA ALA A 176 3.16 0.26 18.31
C ALA A 176 3.47 -1.23 18.51
N ASP A 177 3.54 -2.00 17.41
CA ASP A 177 3.86 -3.43 17.43
C ASP A 177 5.35 -3.70 17.13
N GLY A 178 6.18 -2.66 17.04
CA GLY A 178 7.64 -2.78 16.82
C GLY A 178 8.05 -3.27 15.41
N HIS A 179 7.09 -3.67 14.58
CA HIS A 179 7.33 -4.24 13.25
C HIS A 179 7.03 -3.26 12.11
N ARG A 180 6.31 -2.17 12.38
CA ARG A 180 5.96 -1.17 11.36
C ARG A 180 7.12 -0.21 11.10
N PRO A 181 7.59 -0.10 9.84
CA PRO A 181 8.84 0.59 9.52
C PRO A 181 8.73 2.12 9.40
N VAL A 182 7.60 2.72 9.78
CA VAL A 182 7.26 4.11 9.43
C VAL A 182 6.60 4.87 10.57
N SER A 183 6.87 6.18 10.67
CA SER A 183 6.26 7.06 11.68
C SER A 183 4.86 7.51 11.29
N GLU A 184 4.09 8.04 12.24
CA GLU A 184 2.80 8.69 11.95
C GLU A 184 2.92 9.82 10.91
N LYS A 185 4.00 10.60 10.99
CA LYS A 185 4.30 11.65 10.01
C LYS A 185 4.49 11.07 8.60
N PHE A 186 5.18 9.93 8.50
CA PHE A 186 5.35 9.25 7.21
C PHE A 186 4.02 8.68 6.69
N ARG A 187 3.21 8.10 7.59
CA ARG A 187 1.89 7.56 7.26
C ARG A 187 1.01 8.66 6.67
N LYS A 188 0.90 9.80 7.36
CA LYS A 188 0.16 10.96 6.86
C LYS A 188 0.70 11.48 5.52
N LEU A 189 2.01 11.65 5.39
CA LEU A 189 2.61 12.08 4.11
C LEU A 189 2.27 11.14 2.96
N SER A 190 2.27 9.82 3.21
CA SER A 190 1.94 8.83 2.18
C SER A 190 0.46 8.87 1.79
N ASP A 191 -0.41 9.18 2.76
CA ASP A 191 -1.85 9.36 2.57
C ASP A 191 -2.13 10.61 1.71
N ASP A 192 -1.52 11.74 2.09
CA ASP A 192 -1.64 13.01 1.37
C ASP A 192 -1.13 12.86 -0.08
N LEU A 193 0.04 12.25 -0.26
CA LEU A 193 0.61 11.94 -1.59
C LEU A 193 -0.29 11.07 -2.46
N LEU A 194 -0.99 10.11 -1.86
CA LEU A 194 -1.91 9.23 -2.57
C LEU A 194 -3.09 10.03 -3.11
N ILE A 195 -3.71 10.87 -2.27
CA ILE A 195 -4.82 11.73 -2.69
C ILE A 195 -4.38 12.73 -3.77
N GLU A 196 -3.25 13.43 -3.55
CA GLU A 196 -2.67 14.36 -4.53
C GLU A 196 -2.47 13.68 -5.89
N THR A 197 -2.02 12.43 -5.89
CA THR A 197 -1.81 11.66 -7.13
C THR A 197 -3.12 11.27 -7.80
N LEU A 198 -4.16 10.91 -7.05
CA LEU A 198 -5.46 10.59 -7.64
C LEU A 198 -6.10 11.82 -8.28
N GLU A 199 -5.95 12.98 -7.65
CA GLU A 199 -6.37 14.28 -8.18
C GLU A 199 -5.59 14.66 -9.45
N GLU A 200 -4.25 14.54 -9.41
CA GLU A 200 -3.39 14.78 -10.59
C GLU A 200 -3.80 13.91 -11.79
N LEU A 201 -4.17 12.66 -11.55
CA LEU A 201 -4.54 11.72 -12.61
C LEU A 201 -5.99 11.86 -13.07
N GLU A 202 -6.79 12.64 -12.36
CA GLU A 202 -8.23 12.79 -12.58
C GLU A 202 -8.96 11.44 -12.55
N ILE A 203 -8.51 10.52 -11.69
CA ILE A 203 -9.16 9.22 -11.51
C ILE A 203 -10.30 9.39 -10.49
N PRO A 204 -11.53 8.93 -10.78
CA PRO A 204 -12.63 8.98 -9.83
C PRO A 204 -12.24 8.29 -8.52
N TYR A 205 -12.45 8.96 -7.39
CA TYR A 205 -12.22 8.35 -6.09
C TYR A 205 -13.27 8.76 -5.05
N HIS A 206 -13.49 7.88 -4.07
CA HIS A 206 -14.37 8.11 -2.94
C HIS A 206 -13.64 7.83 -1.63
N VAL A 207 -13.69 8.77 -0.69
CA VAL A 207 -13.18 8.54 0.67
C VAL A 207 -14.27 7.84 1.48
N VAL A 208 -13.96 6.66 2.03
CA VAL A 208 -14.91 5.84 2.79
C VAL A 208 -14.29 5.43 4.13
N GLY A 209 -14.84 5.98 5.21
CA GLY A 209 -14.44 5.70 6.60
C GLY A 209 -15.39 4.74 7.32
N GLY A 210 -15.14 4.53 8.62
CA GLY A 210 -15.99 3.73 9.51
C GLY A 210 -15.51 2.30 9.74
N SER A 211 -16.40 1.46 10.27
CA SER A 211 -16.22 0.03 10.44
C SER A 211 -16.14 -0.70 9.09
N VAL A 212 -15.67 -1.95 9.09
CA VAL A 212 -15.65 -2.78 7.86
C VAL A 212 -17.05 -2.91 7.27
N ARG A 213 -18.09 -3.04 8.11
CA ARG A 213 -19.47 -3.11 7.67
C ARG A 213 -19.90 -1.84 6.93
N GLU A 214 -19.76 -0.68 7.58
CA GLU A 214 -20.13 0.62 7.00
C GLU A 214 -19.38 0.89 5.70
N ARG A 215 -18.09 0.51 5.64
CA ARG A 215 -17.29 0.66 4.43
C ARG A 215 -17.81 -0.21 3.28
N VAL A 216 -18.05 -1.50 3.53
CA VAL A 216 -18.51 -2.41 2.48
C VAL A 216 -19.90 -1.99 1.99
N GLU A 217 -20.81 -1.68 2.90
CA GLU A 217 -22.15 -1.16 2.59
C GLU A 217 -22.06 0.10 1.73
N ARG A 218 -21.24 1.07 2.15
CA ARG A 218 -21.08 2.32 1.40
C ARG A 218 -20.47 2.14 0.02
N ILE A 219 -19.50 1.22 -0.13
CA ILE A 219 -18.89 0.92 -1.43
C ILE A 219 -19.93 0.28 -2.36
N VAL A 220 -20.72 -0.67 -1.84
CA VAL A 220 -21.80 -1.32 -2.59
C VAL A 220 -22.81 -0.29 -3.09
N GLU A 221 -23.21 0.67 -2.24
CA GLU A 221 -24.12 1.76 -2.64
C GLU A 221 -23.52 2.69 -3.70
N ILE A 222 -22.26 3.10 -3.54
CA ILE A 222 -21.60 4.07 -4.45
C ILE A 222 -21.52 3.52 -5.87
N PHE A 223 -21.23 2.22 -6.00
CA PHE A 223 -20.99 1.58 -7.29
C PHE A 223 -22.14 0.66 -7.74
N ASP A 224 -23.26 0.66 -7.02
CA ASP A 224 -24.44 -0.18 -7.28
C ASP A 224 -24.07 -1.66 -7.49
N LEU A 225 -23.27 -2.21 -6.56
CA LEU A 225 -22.73 -3.56 -6.70
C LEU A 225 -23.77 -4.62 -6.33
N PRO A 226 -23.89 -5.71 -7.10
CA PRO A 226 -24.77 -6.80 -6.74
C PRO A 226 -24.24 -7.51 -5.49
N LEU A 227 -25.16 -7.85 -4.58
CA LEU A 227 -24.86 -8.73 -3.45
C LEU A 227 -25.23 -10.16 -3.80
N VAL A 228 -24.29 -11.08 -3.66
CA VAL A 228 -24.52 -12.53 -3.85
C VAL A 228 -24.82 -13.23 -2.52
N MET A 229 -24.61 -12.53 -1.39
CA MET A 229 -24.94 -13.00 -0.05
C MET A 229 -25.09 -11.84 0.95
N PRO A 230 -25.63 -12.08 2.17
CA PRO A 230 -25.74 -11.06 3.20
C PRO A 230 -24.37 -10.50 3.62
N LEU A 231 -24.31 -9.18 3.85
CA LEU A 231 -23.06 -8.48 4.20
C LEU A 231 -22.40 -9.03 5.46
N ASP A 232 -23.19 -9.36 6.49
CA ASP A 232 -22.65 -9.85 7.75
C ASP A 232 -21.95 -11.20 7.63
N GLU A 233 -22.57 -12.11 6.87
CA GLU A 233 -21.97 -13.41 6.59
C GLU A 233 -20.66 -13.26 5.80
N ALA A 234 -20.62 -12.35 4.82
CA ALA A 234 -19.42 -12.06 4.05
C ALA A 234 -18.30 -11.47 4.93
N ILE A 235 -18.64 -10.56 5.85
CA ILE A 235 -17.69 -9.93 6.77
C ILE A 235 -17.12 -10.94 7.76
N ASP A 236 -17.96 -11.83 8.30
CA ASP A 236 -17.51 -12.88 9.21
C ASP A 236 -16.53 -13.84 8.53
N GLN A 237 -16.85 -14.27 7.30
CA GLN A 237 -15.94 -15.10 6.50
C GLN A 237 -14.62 -14.37 6.19
N ALA A 238 -14.69 -13.11 5.79
CA ALA A 238 -13.50 -12.30 5.53
C ALA A 238 -12.62 -12.17 6.77
N ASN A 239 -13.20 -11.93 7.95
CA ASN A 239 -12.47 -11.85 9.21
C ASN A 239 -11.76 -13.17 9.55
N VAL A 240 -12.38 -14.32 9.27
CA VAL A 240 -11.72 -15.62 9.46
C VAL A 240 -10.54 -15.77 8.50
N ARG A 241 -10.74 -15.54 7.20
CA ARG A 241 -9.70 -15.70 6.16
C ARG A 241 -8.52 -14.77 6.37
N VAL A 242 -8.77 -13.49 6.63
CA VAL A 242 -7.71 -12.51 6.87
C VAL A 242 -6.93 -12.84 8.15
N ARG A 243 -7.59 -13.29 9.23
CA ARG A 243 -6.90 -13.73 10.45
C ARG A 243 -6.00 -14.94 10.18
N GLN A 244 -6.48 -15.92 9.43
CA GLN A 244 -5.68 -17.10 9.05
C GLN A 244 -4.46 -16.70 8.22
N ALA A 245 -4.63 -15.83 7.22
CA ALA A 245 -3.52 -15.33 6.41
C ALA A 245 -2.48 -14.59 7.25
N ILE A 246 -2.91 -13.73 8.19
CA ILE A 246 -2.00 -13.03 9.11
C ILE A 246 -1.24 -14.04 10.00
N GLN A 247 -1.91 -15.07 10.52
CA GLN A 247 -1.27 -16.08 11.37
C GLN A 247 -0.18 -16.86 10.63
N VAL A 248 -0.40 -17.19 9.36
CA VAL A 248 0.62 -17.85 8.51
C VAL A 248 1.85 -16.94 8.38
N LEU A 249 1.64 -15.66 8.05
CA LEU A 249 2.72 -14.68 7.94
C LEU A 249 3.50 -14.51 9.26
N GLU A 250 2.81 -14.46 10.40
CA GLU A 250 3.44 -14.35 11.72
C GLU A 250 4.22 -15.61 12.15
N GLN A 251 3.83 -16.79 11.66
CA GLN A 251 4.56 -18.04 11.92
C GLN A 251 5.84 -18.09 11.10
N ASP A 252 5.76 -17.76 9.80
CA ASP A 252 6.91 -17.67 8.91
C ASP A 252 7.92 -16.62 9.42
N ASP A 253 7.43 -15.49 9.91
CA ASP A 253 8.27 -14.46 10.53
C ASP A 253 9.05 -14.97 11.74
N ARG A 254 8.36 -15.62 12.68
CA ARG A 254 9.00 -16.17 13.88
C ARG A 254 10.05 -17.19 13.51
N PHE A 255 9.80 -18.01 12.50
CA PHE A 255 10.76 -18.97 11.98
C PHE A 255 12.01 -18.27 11.42
N HIS A 256 11.83 -17.21 10.62
CA HIS A 256 12.95 -16.47 10.04
C HIS A 256 13.73 -15.62 11.05
N ASP A 257 13.07 -14.98 12.01
CA ASP A 257 13.74 -14.23 13.08
C ASP A 257 14.56 -15.15 14.00
N ALA A 258 14.05 -16.37 14.26
CA ALA A 258 14.81 -17.40 14.96
C ALA A 258 16.06 -17.87 14.18
N GLN A 259 16.06 -17.79 12.84
CA GLN A 259 17.26 -18.04 12.04
C GLN A 259 18.23 -16.84 12.06
N ARG A 260 17.73 -15.61 12.09
CA ARG A 260 18.56 -14.38 12.12
C ARG A 260 19.34 -14.24 13.42
N THR A 261 18.71 -14.51 14.56
CA THR A 261 19.34 -14.42 15.90
C THR A 261 20.58 -15.31 16.02
N LYS A 262 20.64 -16.43 15.29
CA LYS A 262 21.79 -17.34 15.26
C LYS A 262 23.02 -16.78 14.54
N SER A 263 22.92 -15.66 13.81
CA SER A 263 24.01 -15.13 12.97
C SER A 263 24.54 -13.77 13.45
N LEU A 264 25.28 -13.76 14.57
CA LEU A 264 25.95 -12.58 15.13
C LEU A 264 26.91 -11.88 14.14
N ARG A 265 27.63 -12.64 13.31
CA ARG A 265 28.53 -12.10 12.28
C ARG A 265 27.80 -11.29 11.20
N ARG A 266 26.55 -11.65 10.88
CA ARG A 266 25.74 -10.98 9.84
C ARG A 266 25.25 -9.61 10.32
N ARG A 267 24.85 -9.47 11.59
CA ARG A 267 24.46 -8.18 12.19
C ARG A 267 25.62 -7.17 12.16
N ILE A 268 26.84 -7.63 12.47
CA ILE A 268 28.04 -6.78 12.47
C ILE A 268 28.43 -6.40 11.03
N SER A 269 28.35 -7.32 10.07
CA SER A 269 28.66 -7.03 8.67
C SER A 269 27.70 -6.00 8.05
N TYR A 270 26.41 -6.01 8.43
CA TYR A 270 25.44 -5.02 7.92
C TYR A 270 25.61 -3.64 8.54
N ALA A 271 26.00 -3.55 9.81
CA ALA A 271 26.28 -2.27 10.47
C ALA A 271 27.48 -1.53 9.86
N MET A 272 28.45 -2.26 9.28
CA MET A 272 29.67 -1.69 8.69
C MET A 272 29.54 -1.32 7.21
N ARG A 273 28.36 -1.47 6.58
CA ARG A 273 28.16 -1.22 5.13
C ARG A 273 27.66 0.20 4.81
N PHE A 274 27.76 1.16 5.76
CA PHE A 274 27.24 2.53 5.66
C PHE A 274 28.18 3.62 6.19
#